data_AF-A0A2S9JRP7-F1
#
_entry.id   AF-A0A2S9JRP7-F1
#
_cell.length_a   1.000
_cell.length_b   1.000
_cell.length_c   1.000
_cell.angle_alpha   90.00
_cell.angle_beta   90.00
_cell.angle_gamma   90.00
#
_symmetry.space_group_name_H-M   'P 1'
#
loop_
_entity.id
_entity.type
_entity.pdbx_description
1 polymer ?
#
loop_
_entity_poly.entity_id
_entity_poly.type
_entity_poly.pdbx_seq_one_letter_code
_entity_poly.pdbx_strand_id
1 'polypeptide(L)'
;MNKTYTFLSILFLGLVFASCTKEEELAPLPQDKIVEYSVNNVPAGTSLYGAIDDEKKTITLYVPFYLGLELIDADITVSPGAKLQEEILPIPIDTEDQTYTVIATDGSTNTYTLLIVSQNTPDLEAVWGIYNYPAIQPTAYPVGILPYIHGNFYSNNINLIKLTLVSRNTQKAVQLNTREGRAALAPLLTGDEPYRYRIANLTIPMDIDTGYHDVKIAFLGHQVTLADPINIQYRSPRINYSSGKAMQQGGEVVYNATPQYLILEPTSVKATYMESGTTYDFPIVKYDMESVTLKVPDNIPTGRISVIFQTTYKNWPTTTNSTSITVTPK
;
A
#
# COMPACT_ATOMS: atom_id res chain seq x y z
N MET A 1 57.65 59.72 -52.88
CA MET A 1 57.25 60.16 -51.52
C MET A 1 55.96 60.97 -51.67
N ASN A 2 54.81 60.34 -51.41
CA ASN A 2 53.48 60.86 -51.77
C ASN A 2 52.86 61.67 -50.62
N LYS A 3 52.57 62.94 -50.90
CA LYS A 3 51.98 63.96 -49.99
C LYS A 3 50.46 63.82 -49.80
N THR A 4 49.88 62.63 -49.94
CA THR A 4 48.42 62.43 -49.87
C THR A 4 47.93 61.90 -48.52
N TYR A 5 48.82 61.56 -47.59
CA TYR A 5 48.42 60.94 -46.31
C TYR A 5 48.23 61.92 -45.14
N THR A 6 48.61 63.20 -45.29
CA THR A 6 48.58 64.16 -44.16
C THR A 6 47.23 64.85 -43.99
N PHE A 7 46.39 64.94 -45.03
CA PHE A 7 45.08 65.61 -44.93
C PHE A 7 43.95 64.70 -44.43
N LEU A 8 44.13 63.38 -44.40
CA LEU A 8 43.11 62.44 -43.91
C LEU A 8 43.15 62.23 -42.39
N SER A 9 44.28 62.54 -41.72
CA SER A 9 44.40 62.41 -40.26
C SER A 9 43.78 63.55 -39.47
N ILE A 10 43.50 64.71 -40.08
CA ILE A 10 42.89 65.86 -39.36
C ILE A 10 41.35 65.77 -39.35
N LEU A 11 40.74 65.06 -40.32
CA LEU A 11 39.28 64.88 -40.37
C LEU A 11 38.76 63.85 -39.34
N PHE A 12 39.62 62.95 -38.88
CA PHE A 12 39.23 61.89 -37.92
C PHE A 12 39.36 62.31 -36.45
N LEU A 13 40.04 63.42 -36.14
CA LEU A 13 40.23 63.88 -34.76
C LEU A 13 39.10 64.78 -34.24
N GLY A 14 38.23 65.30 -35.12
CA GLY A 14 37.12 66.18 -34.76
C GLY A 14 35.81 65.47 -34.41
N LEU A 15 35.69 64.17 -34.64
CA LEU A 15 34.45 63.39 -34.45
C LEU A 15 34.35 62.65 -33.11
N VAL A 16 35.36 62.74 -32.25
CA VAL A 16 35.43 61.92 -31.02
C VAL A 16 34.95 62.66 -29.76
N PHE A 17 34.60 63.95 -29.84
CA PHE A 17 34.16 64.75 -28.67
C PHE A 17 32.67 65.05 -28.60
N ALA A 18 31.84 64.47 -29.48
CA ALA A 18 30.38 64.61 -29.45
C ALA A 18 29.67 63.35 -28.88
N SER A 19 30.34 62.62 -27.98
CA SER A 19 29.67 61.56 -27.21
C SER A 19 28.93 62.20 -26.04
N CYS A 20 27.69 62.65 -26.28
CA CYS A 20 26.71 62.91 -25.23
C CYS A 20 26.53 61.64 -24.39
N THR A 21 27.12 61.57 -23.20
CA THR A 21 26.67 60.65 -22.16
C THR A 21 25.38 61.21 -21.59
N LYS A 22 24.27 60.98 -22.30
CA LYS A 22 22.94 61.14 -21.72
C LYS A 22 22.80 60.00 -20.71
N GLU A 23 22.99 60.32 -19.44
CA GLU A 23 22.73 59.42 -18.34
C GLU A 23 21.20 59.26 -18.28
N GLU A 24 20.68 58.20 -18.91
CA GLU A 24 19.27 57.88 -18.80
C GLU A 24 19.03 57.28 -17.42
N GLU A 25 18.26 58.00 -16.61
CA GLU A 25 17.76 57.52 -15.33
C GLU A 25 17.02 56.20 -15.59
N LEU A 26 17.51 55.12 -14.96
CA LEU A 26 16.87 53.82 -15.08
C LEU A 26 15.42 53.94 -14.61
N ALA A 27 14.50 53.40 -15.40
CA ALA A 27 13.09 53.39 -15.02
C ALA A 27 12.95 52.77 -13.61
N PRO A 28 12.15 53.39 -12.72
CA PRO A 28 11.95 52.85 -11.38
C PRO A 28 11.40 51.43 -11.48
N LEU A 29 11.93 50.54 -10.64
CA LEU A 29 11.44 49.16 -10.58
C LEU A 29 9.95 49.18 -10.19
N PRO A 30 9.10 48.34 -10.82
CA PRO A 30 7.70 48.25 -10.44
C PRO A 30 7.57 47.92 -8.95
N GLN A 31 6.83 48.75 -8.21
CA GLN A 31 6.64 48.64 -6.76
C GLN A 31 5.31 47.95 -6.38
N ASP A 32 4.58 47.42 -7.35
CA ASP A 32 3.28 46.78 -7.18
C ASP A 32 3.40 45.24 -7.26
N LYS A 33 4.48 44.68 -6.73
CA LYS A 33 4.77 43.24 -6.83
C LYS A 33 4.59 42.48 -5.52
N ILE A 34 4.20 41.22 -5.64
CA ILE A 34 4.38 40.21 -4.61
C ILE A 34 5.82 39.72 -4.70
N VAL A 35 6.53 39.73 -3.58
CA VAL A 35 7.94 39.33 -3.46
C VAL A 35 8.05 37.90 -2.94
N GLU A 36 7.14 37.49 -2.06
CA GLU A 36 7.09 36.14 -1.51
C GLU A 36 5.65 35.72 -1.24
N TYR A 37 5.36 34.44 -1.49
CA TYR A 37 4.14 33.78 -1.07
C TYR A 37 4.54 32.48 -0.36
N SER A 38 4.17 32.32 0.91
CA SER A 38 4.47 31.12 1.69
C SER A 38 3.24 30.60 2.42
N VAL A 39 3.26 29.31 2.79
CA VAL A 39 2.18 28.65 3.54
C VAL A 39 2.81 27.94 4.73
N ASN A 40 2.42 28.37 5.93
CA ASN A 40 3.07 27.99 7.18
C ASN A 40 2.22 27.08 8.07
N ASN A 41 0.96 26.81 7.70
CA ASN A 41 0.10 25.83 8.39
C ASN A 41 0.43 24.37 8.02
N VAL A 42 1.72 24.07 7.93
CA VAL A 42 2.31 22.75 7.67
C VAL A 42 3.14 22.31 8.88
N PRO A 43 3.58 21.04 8.98
CA PRO A 43 4.36 20.56 10.14
C PRO A 43 5.56 21.46 10.46
N ALA A 44 5.82 21.66 11.76
CA ALA A 44 6.84 22.59 12.25
C ALA A 44 8.22 22.35 11.61
N GLY A 45 8.83 23.42 11.10
CA GLY A 45 10.12 23.38 10.39
C GLY A 45 10.01 23.18 8.88
N THR A 46 8.80 23.20 8.33
CA THR A 46 8.54 23.22 6.88
C THR A 46 7.68 24.43 6.50
N SER A 47 7.84 24.92 5.27
CA SER A 47 6.99 25.94 4.65
C SER A 47 6.84 25.56 3.18
N LEU A 48 5.65 25.74 2.61
CA LEU A 48 5.48 25.68 1.16
C LEU A 48 5.67 27.08 0.59
N TYR A 49 6.34 27.17 -0.56
CA TYR A 49 6.57 28.44 -1.25
C TYR A 49 5.87 28.43 -2.60
N GLY A 50 5.19 29.52 -2.91
CA GLY A 50 4.57 29.76 -4.21
C GLY A 50 5.59 30.28 -5.23
N ALA A 51 5.53 29.76 -6.46
CA ALA A 51 6.30 30.30 -7.58
C ALA A 51 5.56 31.51 -8.18
N ILE A 52 6.18 32.69 -8.10
CA ILE A 52 5.59 33.94 -8.60
C ILE A 52 6.07 34.19 -10.03
N ASP A 53 5.13 34.41 -10.95
CA ASP A 53 5.36 34.84 -12.33
C ASP A 53 4.83 36.27 -12.49
N ASP A 54 5.75 37.24 -12.45
CA ASP A 54 5.45 38.66 -12.56
C ASP A 54 4.92 39.07 -13.95
N GLU A 55 5.22 38.31 -15.00
CA GLU A 55 4.77 38.62 -16.37
C GLU A 55 3.33 38.15 -16.56
N LYS A 56 3.02 36.93 -16.10
CA LYS A 56 1.67 36.35 -16.18
C LYS A 56 0.76 36.77 -15.04
N LYS A 57 1.30 37.41 -14.00
CA LYS A 57 0.60 37.77 -12.76
C LYS A 57 -0.04 36.55 -12.09
N THR A 58 0.76 35.51 -11.89
CA THR A 58 0.30 34.27 -11.24
C THR A 58 1.21 33.86 -10.09
N ILE A 59 0.63 33.20 -9.09
CA ILE A 59 1.33 32.51 -8.02
C ILE A 59 0.98 31.03 -8.14
N THR A 60 1.94 30.15 -8.37
CA THR A 60 1.70 28.69 -8.41
C THR A 60 2.16 28.05 -7.12
N LEU A 61 1.22 27.56 -6.31
CA LEU A 61 1.49 26.83 -5.08
C LEU A 61 1.37 25.32 -5.34
N TYR A 62 2.47 24.59 -5.20
CA TYR A 62 2.44 23.13 -5.25
C TYR A 62 2.19 22.57 -3.85
N VAL A 63 1.09 21.83 -3.69
CA VAL A 63 0.71 21.23 -2.40
C VAL A 63 0.89 19.72 -2.45
N PRO A 64 1.87 19.16 -1.72
CA PRO A 64 2.02 17.71 -1.61
C PRO A 64 0.82 17.05 -0.93
N PHE A 65 0.23 16.04 -1.58
CA PHE A 65 -0.96 15.34 -1.08
C PHE A 65 -0.77 14.76 0.35
N TYR A 66 0.45 14.35 0.71
CA TYR A 66 0.76 13.72 2.00
C TYR A 66 0.66 14.69 3.19
N LEU A 67 0.56 16.01 2.96
CA LEU A 67 0.37 16.99 4.02
C LEU A 67 -1.07 17.02 4.56
N GLY A 68 -2.04 16.49 3.79
CA GLY A 68 -3.44 16.43 4.23
C GLY A 68 -4.05 17.80 4.58
N LEU A 69 -3.61 18.87 3.91
CA LEU A 69 -4.11 20.22 4.15
C LEU A 69 -5.55 20.34 3.61
N GLU A 70 -6.46 20.81 4.46
CA GLU A 70 -7.81 21.20 4.05
C GLU A 70 -7.88 22.70 3.70
N LEU A 71 -7.06 23.51 4.37
CA LEU A 71 -6.98 24.96 4.20
C LEU A 71 -5.52 25.38 3.94
N ILE A 72 -5.37 26.48 3.21
CA ILE A 72 -4.11 27.20 3.01
C ILE A 72 -4.15 28.48 3.85
N ASP A 73 -3.21 28.62 4.77
CA ASP A 73 -2.98 29.85 5.53
C ASP A 73 -1.72 30.53 5.00
N ALA A 74 -1.92 31.54 4.17
CA ALA A 74 -0.86 32.17 3.39
C ALA A 74 -0.19 33.31 4.17
N ASP A 75 1.10 33.49 3.92
CA ASP A 75 1.87 34.67 4.30
C ASP A 75 2.46 35.29 3.03
N ILE A 76 2.15 36.56 2.77
CA ILE A 76 2.44 37.24 1.50
C ILE A 76 3.25 38.49 1.78
N THR A 77 4.48 38.51 1.27
CA THR A 77 5.33 39.71 1.30
C THR A 77 5.19 40.46 0.00
N VAL A 78 4.94 41.77 0.08
CA VAL A 78 4.86 42.67 -1.08
C VAL A 78 6.08 43.60 -1.15
N SER A 79 6.19 44.33 -2.26
CA SER A 79 7.25 45.31 -2.48
C SER A 79 7.31 46.36 -1.36
N PRO A 80 8.49 46.95 -1.07
CA PRO A 80 8.64 47.94 -0.01
C PRO A 80 7.66 49.12 -0.16
N GLY A 81 6.88 49.39 0.90
CA GLY A 81 5.90 50.48 0.93
C GLY A 81 4.57 50.17 0.24
N ALA A 82 4.47 49.07 -0.50
CA ALA A 82 3.21 48.59 -1.05
C ALA A 82 2.34 47.92 0.03
N LYS A 83 1.07 47.70 -0.30
CA LYS A 83 0.12 46.97 0.54
C LYS A 83 -0.77 46.07 -0.29
N LEU A 84 -1.30 45.01 0.31
CA LEU A 84 -2.40 44.26 -0.27
C LEU A 84 -3.71 45.03 -0.11
N GLN A 85 -4.59 44.90 -1.12
CA GLN A 85 -5.93 45.47 -1.08
C GLN A 85 -6.86 44.64 -0.18
N GLU A 86 -6.71 43.33 -0.22
CA GLU A 86 -7.51 42.38 0.55
C GLU A 86 -6.80 41.92 1.83
N GLU A 87 -7.59 41.45 2.79
CA GLU A 87 -7.10 40.74 3.97
C GLU A 87 -6.72 39.30 3.59
N ILE A 88 -5.63 38.78 4.17
CA ILE A 88 -5.22 37.39 3.95
C ILE A 88 -6.01 36.50 4.92
N LEU A 89 -6.98 35.77 4.38
CA LEU A 89 -7.77 34.80 5.12
C LEU A 89 -7.41 33.37 4.68
N PRO A 90 -7.50 32.38 5.57
CA PRO A 90 -7.35 30.98 5.17
C PRO A 90 -8.40 30.59 4.14
N ILE A 91 -7.97 29.89 3.08
CA ILE A 91 -8.83 29.44 1.97
C ILE A 91 -8.79 27.92 1.82
N PRO A 92 -9.87 27.26 1.36
CA PRO A 92 -9.84 25.85 0.96
C PRO A 92 -8.78 25.54 -0.10
N ILE A 93 -8.17 24.35 -0.02
CA ILE A 93 -7.14 23.90 -0.98
C ILE A 93 -7.67 23.74 -2.41
N ASP A 94 -8.99 23.58 -2.58
CA ASP A 94 -9.70 23.49 -3.86
C ASP A 94 -10.24 24.86 -4.33
N THR A 95 -9.83 25.97 -3.71
CA THR A 95 -10.24 27.31 -4.13
C THR A 95 -9.73 27.61 -5.54
N GLU A 96 -10.66 27.91 -6.43
CA GLU A 96 -10.39 28.44 -7.77
C GLU A 96 -10.52 29.98 -7.76
N ASP A 97 -9.79 30.65 -8.65
CA ASP A 97 -9.89 32.10 -8.88
C ASP A 97 -9.57 33.03 -7.69
N GLN A 98 -8.84 32.54 -6.68
CA GLN A 98 -8.33 33.43 -5.62
C GLN A 98 -7.33 34.43 -6.22
N THR A 99 -7.53 35.71 -5.92
CA THR A 99 -6.64 36.79 -6.37
C THR A 99 -6.06 37.59 -5.22
N TYR A 100 -4.89 38.20 -5.44
CA TYR A 100 -4.27 39.15 -4.53
C TYR A 100 -3.85 40.42 -5.29
N THR A 101 -4.34 41.59 -4.86
CA THR A 101 -4.05 42.88 -5.49
C THR A 101 -3.09 43.70 -4.66
N VAL A 102 -1.92 44.00 -5.23
CA VAL A 102 -0.91 44.86 -4.62
C VAL A 102 -1.13 46.30 -5.08
N ILE A 103 -1.15 47.22 -4.12
CA ILE A 103 -1.23 48.67 -4.34
C ILE A 103 0.11 49.28 -3.96
N ALA A 104 0.83 49.86 -4.92
CA ALA A 104 2.09 50.56 -4.70
C ALA A 104 1.88 51.94 -4.05
N THR A 105 2.99 52.55 -3.62
CA THR A 105 2.97 53.89 -3.00
C THR A 105 2.53 55.01 -3.95
N ASP A 106 2.74 54.83 -5.26
CA ASP A 106 2.30 55.75 -6.32
C ASP A 106 0.83 55.52 -6.75
N GLY A 107 0.16 54.53 -6.15
CA GLY A 107 -1.22 54.16 -6.45
C GLY A 107 -1.38 53.21 -7.65
N SER A 108 -0.30 52.80 -8.31
CA SER A 108 -0.35 51.72 -9.30
C SER A 108 -0.74 50.39 -8.64
N THR A 109 -1.39 49.52 -9.40
CA THR A 109 -1.96 48.27 -8.91
C THR A 109 -1.68 47.10 -9.81
N ASN A 110 -1.40 45.95 -9.22
CA ASN A 110 -1.21 44.69 -9.94
C ASN A 110 -1.93 43.55 -9.19
N THR A 111 -2.71 42.77 -9.92
CA THR A 111 -3.48 41.65 -9.37
C THR A 111 -2.89 40.32 -9.82
N TYR A 112 -2.55 39.47 -8.85
CA TYR A 112 -2.01 38.13 -9.06
C TYR A 112 -3.11 37.09 -8.84
N THR A 113 -3.17 36.06 -9.69
CA THR A 113 -4.06 34.90 -9.51
C THR A 113 -3.30 33.75 -8.86
N LEU A 114 -3.84 33.17 -7.79
CA LEU A 114 -3.31 31.98 -7.14
C LEU A 114 -3.77 30.72 -7.88
N LEU A 115 -2.80 29.87 -8.24
CA LEU A 115 -3.00 28.56 -8.83
C LEU A 115 -2.53 27.51 -7.83
N ILE A 116 -3.47 26.80 -7.23
CA ILE A 116 -3.15 25.70 -6.30
C ILE A 116 -3.05 24.41 -7.11
N VAL A 117 -1.87 23.81 -7.12
CA VAL A 117 -1.59 22.56 -7.82
C VAL A 117 -1.38 21.47 -6.78
N SER A 118 -2.41 20.63 -6.57
CA SER A 118 -2.24 19.41 -5.79
C SER A 118 -1.24 18.49 -6.50
N GLN A 119 -0.13 18.19 -5.85
CA GLN A 119 0.79 17.16 -6.31
C GLN A 119 0.24 15.81 -5.89
N ASN A 120 -0.62 15.24 -6.75
CA ASN A 120 -1.13 13.88 -6.56
C ASN A 120 -0.02 12.86 -6.84
N THR A 121 -0.07 11.70 -6.18
CA THR A 121 0.65 10.52 -6.66
C THR A 121 0.06 10.02 -7.98
N PRO A 122 0.85 9.35 -8.83
CA PRO A 122 0.31 8.60 -9.95
C PRO A 122 -0.80 7.66 -9.49
N ASP A 123 -1.76 7.35 -10.37
CA ASP A 123 -2.81 6.39 -10.06
C ASP A 123 -2.22 5.08 -9.52
N LEU A 124 -2.89 4.51 -8.52
CA LEU A 124 -2.50 3.23 -7.96
C LEU A 124 -2.79 2.14 -8.98
N GLU A 125 -1.74 1.52 -9.49
CA GLU A 125 -1.86 0.37 -10.37
C GLU A 125 -1.42 -0.89 -9.64
N ALA A 126 -2.21 -1.94 -9.78
CA ALA A 126 -1.87 -3.26 -9.26
C ALA A 126 -2.43 -4.37 -10.13
N VAL A 127 -1.67 -5.46 -10.23
CA VAL A 127 -2.00 -6.65 -11.01
C VAL A 127 -1.58 -7.90 -10.25
N TRP A 128 -2.15 -9.05 -10.61
CA TRP A 128 -1.64 -10.33 -10.14
C TRP A 128 -0.22 -10.56 -10.68
N GLY A 129 0.70 -10.97 -9.80
CA GLY A 129 2.07 -11.36 -10.15
C GLY A 129 2.18 -12.76 -10.78
N ILE A 130 1.07 -13.28 -11.30
CA ILE A 130 1.01 -14.54 -12.06
C ILE A 130 0.81 -14.16 -13.52
N TYR A 131 1.74 -14.58 -14.38
CA TYR A 131 1.62 -14.38 -15.82
C TYR A 131 0.36 -15.07 -16.37
N ASN A 132 -0.43 -14.36 -17.18
CA ASN A 132 -1.71 -14.82 -17.75
C ASN A 132 -2.80 -15.15 -16.71
N TYR A 133 -2.88 -14.44 -15.59
CA TYR A 133 -3.99 -14.58 -14.65
C TYR A 133 -5.30 -13.99 -15.23
N PRO A 134 -6.40 -14.75 -15.38
CA PRO A 134 -6.47 -16.20 -15.36
C PRO A 134 -6.95 -16.75 -16.72
N ALA A 135 -6.01 -17.31 -17.49
CA ALA A 135 -6.29 -18.48 -18.33
C ALA A 135 -6.59 -19.74 -17.47
N ILE A 136 -6.29 -19.68 -16.17
CA ILE A 136 -6.58 -20.69 -15.14
C ILE A 136 -6.94 -19.91 -13.87
N GLN A 137 -8.22 -19.88 -13.46
CA GLN A 137 -8.62 -19.21 -12.21
C GLN A 137 -8.03 -19.98 -11.04
N PRO A 138 -7.02 -19.45 -10.31
CA PRO A 138 -6.47 -20.21 -9.22
C PRO A 138 -7.47 -20.27 -8.09
N THR A 139 -7.70 -21.48 -7.66
CA THR A 139 -8.38 -21.75 -6.41
C THR A 139 -7.42 -21.42 -5.27
N ALA A 140 -7.88 -20.62 -4.32
CA ALA A 140 -7.22 -20.42 -3.05
C ALA A 140 -7.96 -21.15 -1.93
N TYR A 141 -7.28 -21.34 -0.80
CA TYR A 141 -7.80 -22.06 0.35
C TYR A 141 -7.62 -21.21 1.61
N PRO A 142 -8.56 -21.26 2.56
CA PRO A 142 -8.34 -20.72 3.90
C PRO A 142 -7.01 -21.22 4.48
N VAL A 143 -6.35 -20.38 5.29
CA VAL A 143 -4.97 -20.57 5.82
C VAL A 143 -3.86 -20.76 4.76
N GLY A 144 -4.20 -20.69 3.48
CA GLY A 144 -3.25 -20.61 2.37
C GLY A 144 -2.68 -19.20 2.20
N ILE A 145 -1.70 -19.08 1.30
CA ILE A 145 -1.08 -17.81 0.94
C ILE A 145 -1.65 -17.38 -0.42
N LEU A 146 -2.07 -16.13 -0.56
CA LEU A 146 -2.48 -15.60 -1.87
C LEU A 146 -1.29 -15.52 -2.84
N PRO A 147 -1.56 -15.56 -4.15
CA PRO A 147 -0.61 -15.16 -5.16
C PRO A 147 0.02 -13.79 -4.89
N TYR A 148 1.21 -13.58 -5.46
CA TYR A 148 1.84 -12.28 -5.44
C TYR A 148 0.99 -11.23 -6.14
N ILE A 149 1.09 -10.00 -5.67
CA ILE A 149 0.48 -8.84 -6.31
C ILE A 149 1.61 -7.88 -6.65
N HIS A 150 1.67 -7.45 -7.91
CA HIS A 150 2.60 -6.44 -8.37
C HIS A 150 1.90 -5.09 -8.42
N GLY A 151 2.62 -4.02 -8.13
CA GLY A 151 2.08 -2.67 -8.19
C GLY A 151 3.14 -1.60 -8.07
N ASN A 152 2.75 -0.35 -8.29
CA ASN A 152 3.68 0.78 -8.24
C ASN A 152 4.05 1.19 -6.80
N PHE A 153 3.14 1.04 -5.81
CA PHE A 153 3.21 1.12 -4.33
C PHE A 153 4.16 2.13 -3.63
N TYR A 154 5.15 2.73 -4.30
CA TYR A 154 6.09 3.78 -3.90
C TYR A 154 6.58 3.75 -2.45
N SER A 155 6.64 2.55 -1.86
CA SER A 155 6.95 2.32 -0.46
C SER A 155 7.45 0.89 -0.27
N ASN A 156 8.26 0.69 0.76
CA ASN A 156 8.64 -0.63 1.26
C ASN A 156 7.90 -0.98 2.57
N ASN A 157 7.00 -0.11 3.05
CA ASN A 157 6.24 -0.32 4.27
C ASN A 157 4.85 -0.91 3.95
N ILE A 158 4.72 -2.24 4.12
CA ILE A 158 3.46 -2.97 3.90
C ILE A 158 2.30 -2.49 4.77
N ASN A 159 2.57 -1.84 5.91
CA ASN A 159 1.53 -1.35 6.81
C ASN A 159 0.79 -0.12 6.25
N LEU A 160 1.37 0.58 5.29
CA LEU A 160 0.73 1.73 4.62
C LEU A 160 -0.27 1.30 3.54
N ILE A 161 -0.19 0.06 3.08
CA ILE A 161 -1.09 -0.49 2.06
C ILE A 161 -2.24 -1.18 2.78
N LYS A 162 -3.49 -0.91 2.40
CA LYS A 162 -4.65 -1.66 2.88
C LYS A 162 -5.06 -2.68 1.83
N LEU A 163 -4.87 -3.96 2.13
CA LEU A 163 -5.25 -5.04 1.24
C LEU A 163 -6.43 -5.83 1.81
N THR A 164 -7.54 -5.84 1.07
CA THR A 164 -8.84 -6.35 1.54
C THR A 164 -9.41 -7.36 0.56
N LEU A 165 -9.80 -8.53 1.07
CA LEU A 165 -10.69 -9.45 0.37
C LEU A 165 -12.13 -9.06 0.64
N VAL A 166 -12.95 -8.92 -0.39
CA VAL A 166 -14.39 -8.67 -0.26
C VAL A 166 -15.16 -9.81 -0.89
N SER A 167 -15.89 -10.57 -0.08
CA SER A 167 -16.74 -11.66 -0.56
C SER A 167 -17.82 -11.12 -1.48
N ARG A 168 -17.94 -11.66 -2.71
CA ARG A 168 -19.04 -11.29 -3.61
C ARG A 168 -20.39 -11.81 -3.12
N ASN A 169 -20.38 -12.91 -2.36
CA ASN A 169 -21.60 -13.55 -1.87
C ASN A 169 -22.18 -12.83 -0.64
N THR A 170 -21.34 -12.45 0.31
CA THR A 170 -21.76 -11.91 1.61
C THR A 170 -21.44 -10.43 1.79
N GLN A 171 -20.65 -9.84 0.89
CA GLN A 171 -20.10 -8.48 1.00
C GLN A 171 -19.20 -8.26 2.23
N LYS A 172 -18.88 -9.33 2.98
CA LYS A 172 -17.96 -9.27 4.12
C LYS A 172 -16.55 -8.93 3.63
N ALA A 173 -15.96 -7.91 4.23
CA ALA A 173 -14.61 -7.45 3.95
C ALA A 173 -13.63 -7.96 5.01
N VAL A 174 -12.49 -8.50 4.58
CA VAL A 174 -11.41 -8.93 5.48
C VAL A 174 -10.07 -8.37 5.02
N GLN A 175 -9.43 -7.61 5.90
CA GLN A 175 -8.09 -7.07 5.66
C GLN A 175 -7.03 -8.14 5.94
N LEU A 176 -6.09 -8.30 5.02
CA LEU A 176 -5.06 -9.35 5.08
C LEU A 176 -3.74 -8.88 5.68
N ASN A 177 -3.32 -7.66 5.35
CA ASN A 177 -1.99 -7.17 5.69
C ASN A 177 -1.82 -6.73 7.16
N THR A 178 -2.89 -6.80 7.96
CA THR A 178 -2.87 -6.55 9.41
C THR A 178 -2.75 -7.83 10.23
N ARG A 179 -2.81 -9.01 9.60
CA ARG A 179 -2.82 -10.30 10.28
C ARG A 179 -1.44 -10.96 10.22
N GLU A 180 -0.94 -11.35 11.39
CA GLU A 180 0.24 -12.19 11.62
C GLU A 180 1.63 -11.65 11.18
N GLY A 181 1.75 -10.42 10.69
CA GLY A 181 3.05 -9.76 10.44
C GLY A 181 3.94 -10.44 9.40
N ARG A 182 3.39 -11.36 8.59
CA ARG A 182 4.14 -12.10 7.55
C ARG A 182 4.06 -11.45 6.18
N ALA A 183 3.07 -10.59 5.95
CA ALA A 183 2.92 -9.86 4.70
C ALA A 183 4.20 -9.08 4.40
N ALA A 184 4.69 -9.19 3.17
CA ALA A 184 5.93 -8.58 2.75
C ALA A 184 5.69 -7.68 1.56
N LEU A 185 6.36 -6.53 1.54
CA LEU A 185 6.43 -5.62 0.41
C LEU A 185 7.90 -5.45 0.04
N ALA A 186 8.26 -5.74 -1.21
CA ALA A 186 9.65 -5.65 -1.66
C ALA A 186 9.72 -5.08 -3.08
N PRO A 187 10.74 -4.28 -3.41
CA PRO A 187 10.98 -3.85 -4.78
C PRO A 187 11.33 -5.05 -5.68
N LEU A 188 10.89 -5.00 -6.93
CA LEU A 188 11.29 -5.92 -7.99
C LEU A 188 12.57 -5.37 -8.65
N LEU A 189 13.60 -6.21 -8.75
CA LEU A 189 14.93 -5.83 -9.25
C LEU A 189 15.09 -6.08 -10.78
N THR A 190 14.03 -6.50 -11.45
CA THR A 190 14.03 -6.84 -12.88
C THR A 190 13.66 -5.62 -13.72
N GLY A 191 14.48 -5.34 -14.73
CA GLY A 191 14.36 -4.17 -15.60
C GLY A 191 13.14 -4.19 -16.53
N ASP A 192 12.66 -2.98 -16.83
CA ASP A 192 11.70 -2.58 -17.88
C ASP A 192 10.19 -2.70 -17.64
N GLU A 193 9.71 -3.16 -16.47
CA GLU A 193 8.26 -3.16 -16.18
C GLU A 193 7.74 -2.02 -15.26
N PRO A 194 6.48 -1.58 -15.45
CA PRO A 194 5.84 -0.48 -14.71
C PRO A 194 5.53 -0.81 -13.23
N TYR A 195 5.44 -2.10 -12.87
CA TYR A 195 5.10 -2.55 -11.52
C TYR A 195 6.35 -2.85 -10.71
N ARG A 196 6.83 -1.86 -9.95
CA ARG A 196 8.14 -1.90 -9.28
C ARG A 196 8.18 -2.66 -7.96
N TYR A 197 7.05 -3.09 -7.43
CA TYR A 197 6.97 -3.72 -6.12
C TYR A 197 6.11 -4.97 -6.14
N ARG A 198 6.43 -5.89 -5.25
CA ARG A 198 5.72 -7.13 -5.02
C ARG A 198 5.22 -7.20 -3.58
N ILE A 199 3.92 -7.42 -3.42
CA ILE A 199 3.32 -7.87 -2.17
C ILE A 199 3.28 -9.40 -2.15
N ALA A 200 3.69 -9.98 -1.02
CA ALA A 200 3.76 -11.43 -0.82
C ALA A 200 3.31 -11.83 0.59
N ASN A 201 3.18 -13.15 0.81
CA ASN A 201 2.90 -13.77 2.12
C ASN A 201 1.60 -13.28 2.76
N LEU A 202 0.58 -13.04 1.94
CA LEU A 202 -0.76 -12.68 2.39
C LEU A 202 -1.52 -13.95 2.78
N THR A 203 -1.56 -14.26 4.07
CA THR A 203 -2.30 -15.41 4.59
C THR A 203 -3.81 -15.16 4.55
N ILE A 204 -4.56 -16.12 4.01
CA ILE A 204 -6.02 -16.09 3.99
C ILE A 204 -6.56 -16.55 5.35
N PRO A 205 -7.49 -15.81 5.97
CA PRO A 205 -8.11 -16.21 7.23
C PRO A 205 -8.77 -17.59 7.15
N MET A 206 -8.76 -18.31 8.27
CA MET A 206 -9.47 -19.59 8.40
C MET A 206 -11.00 -19.45 8.33
N ASP A 207 -11.53 -18.31 8.79
CA ASP A 207 -12.96 -17.97 8.90
C ASP A 207 -13.47 -17.15 7.70
N ILE A 208 -12.69 -17.11 6.61
CA ILE A 208 -13.09 -16.45 5.38
C ILE A 208 -14.30 -17.17 4.77
N ASP A 209 -15.22 -16.40 4.18
CA ASP A 209 -16.31 -16.99 3.43
C ASP A 209 -15.76 -17.70 2.18
N THR A 210 -16.49 -18.69 1.66
CA THR A 210 -16.12 -19.36 0.42
C THR A 210 -16.79 -18.71 -0.80
N GLY A 211 -16.21 -18.93 -1.97
CA GLY A 211 -16.63 -18.34 -3.25
C GLY A 211 -15.68 -17.24 -3.74
N TYR A 212 -16.17 -16.46 -4.70
CA TYR A 212 -15.38 -15.40 -5.32
C TYR A 212 -15.22 -14.19 -4.39
N HIS A 213 -13.99 -13.71 -4.31
CA HIS A 213 -13.62 -12.51 -3.55
C HIS A 213 -12.94 -11.50 -4.47
N ASP A 214 -13.37 -10.25 -4.39
CA ASP A 214 -12.66 -9.13 -4.98
C ASP A 214 -11.45 -8.79 -4.13
N VAL A 215 -10.33 -8.46 -4.79
CA VAL A 215 -9.10 -8.05 -4.11
C VAL A 215 -8.94 -6.55 -4.27
N LYS A 216 -9.17 -5.83 -3.18
CA LYS A 216 -9.08 -4.36 -3.13
C LYS A 216 -7.79 -3.93 -2.44
N ILE A 217 -7.11 -2.98 -3.04
CA ILE A 217 -5.85 -2.44 -2.55
C ILE A 217 -6.02 -0.93 -2.47
N ALA A 218 -5.72 -0.35 -1.31
CA ALA A 218 -5.72 1.09 -1.11
C ALA A 218 -4.36 1.56 -0.57
N PHE A 219 -3.87 2.68 -1.08
CA PHE A 219 -2.59 3.25 -0.73
C PHE A 219 -2.60 4.75 -1.07
N LEU A 220 -2.16 5.61 -0.14
CA LEU A 220 -2.06 7.07 -0.31
C LEU A 220 -3.34 7.74 -0.87
N GLY A 221 -4.50 7.31 -0.40
CA GLY A 221 -5.80 7.87 -0.85
C GLY A 221 -6.32 7.29 -2.17
N HIS A 222 -5.51 6.55 -2.91
CA HIS A 222 -5.94 5.81 -4.10
C HIS A 222 -6.44 4.42 -3.74
N GLN A 223 -7.34 3.88 -4.57
CA GLN A 223 -7.83 2.51 -4.46
C GLN A 223 -7.92 1.87 -5.83
N VAL A 224 -7.48 0.61 -5.92
CA VAL A 224 -7.65 -0.25 -7.09
C VAL A 224 -8.29 -1.56 -6.68
N THR A 225 -9.15 -2.10 -7.54
CA THR A 225 -9.64 -3.47 -7.43
C THR A 225 -8.98 -4.27 -8.54
N LEU A 226 -8.33 -5.39 -8.20
CA LEU A 226 -7.76 -6.26 -9.22
C LEU A 226 -8.87 -6.74 -10.15
N ALA A 227 -8.61 -6.74 -11.46
CA ALA A 227 -9.60 -7.07 -12.48
C ALA A 227 -10.23 -8.45 -12.26
N ASP A 228 -9.41 -9.42 -11.85
CA ASP A 228 -9.82 -10.80 -11.67
C ASP A 228 -9.95 -11.17 -10.19
N PRO A 229 -11.10 -11.72 -9.77
CA PRO A 229 -11.31 -12.17 -8.40
C PRO A 229 -10.50 -13.44 -8.10
N ILE A 230 -10.42 -13.76 -6.81
CA ILE A 230 -9.90 -15.04 -6.33
C ILE A 230 -11.06 -15.94 -5.89
N ASN A 231 -11.08 -17.20 -6.30
CA ASN A 231 -12.06 -18.17 -5.82
C ASN A 231 -11.50 -18.90 -4.59
N ILE A 232 -12.12 -18.71 -3.42
CA ILE A 232 -11.70 -19.35 -2.18
C ILE A 232 -12.64 -20.52 -1.90
N GLN A 233 -12.09 -21.72 -1.73
CA GLN A 233 -12.87 -22.89 -1.34
C GLN A 233 -12.16 -23.71 -0.27
N TYR A 234 -12.90 -24.56 0.43
CA TYR A 234 -12.29 -25.55 1.30
C TYR A 234 -11.64 -26.66 0.47
N ARG A 235 -10.61 -27.30 1.04
CA ARG A 235 -10.01 -28.53 0.52
C ARG A 235 -10.17 -29.66 1.52
N SER A 236 -9.91 -30.88 1.08
CA SER A 236 -10.00 -32.08 1.91
C SER A 236 -9.32 -31.84 3.26
N PRO A 237 -10.05 -31.96 4.38
CA PRO A 237 -9.50 -31.71 5.71
C PRO A 237 -8.40 -32.70 6.04
N ARG A 238 -7.44 -32.27 6.86
CA ARG A 238 -6.31 -33.11 7.27
C ARG A 238 -5.94 -32.87 8.72
N ILE A 239 -5.99 -33.93 9.50
CA ILE A 239 -5.45 -33.97 10.86
C ILE A 239 -3.98 -34.38 10.78
N ASN A 240 -3.11 -33.66 11.50
CA ASN A 240 -1.70 -33.97 11.60
C ASN A 240 -1.44 -35.00 12.70
N TYR A 241 -1.44 -36.28 12.35
CA TYR A 241 -1.06 -37.37 13.25
C TYR A 241 0.45 -37.44 13.47
N SER A 242 1.00 -36.47 14.21
CA SER A 242 2.43 -36.34 14.51
C SER A 242 3.00 -37.63 15.11
N SER A 243 4.12 -38.12 14.57
CA SER A 243 4.79 -39.31 15.06
C SER A 243 5.32 -39.13 16.49
N GLY A 244 5.23 -40.19 17.29
CA GLY A 244 5.69 -40.23 18.67
C GLY A 244 4.78 -39.49 19.65
N LYS A 245 3.55 -39.16 19.25
CA LYS A 245 2.59 -38.49 20.15
C LYS A 245 2.37 -39.34 21.40
N ALA A 246 2.69 -38.77 22.56
CA ALA A 246 2.45 -39.39 23.85
C ALA A 246 0.97 -39.25 24.24
N MET A 247 0.38 -40.31 24.77
CA MET A 247 -1.00 -40.35 25.25
C MET A 247 -1.17 -41.41 26.35
N GLN A 248 -2.23 -41.31 27.15
CA GLN A 248 -2.54 -42.26 28.23
C GLN A 248 -3.83 -43.02 27.89
N GLN A 249 -3.88 -44.32 28.19
CA GLN A 249 -5.13 -45.10 28.10
C GLN A 249 -6.27 -44.42 28.86
N GLY A 250 -7.43 -44.31 28.23
CA GLY A 250 -8.59 -43.62 28.81
C GLY A 250 -8.43 -42.10 28.94
N GLY A 251 -7.28 -41.54 28.55
CA GLY A 251 -7.01 -40.11 28.54
C GLY A 251 -7.56 -39.42 27.30
N GLU A 252 -7.17 -38.16 27.11
CA GLU A 252 -7.45 -37.39 25.90
C GLU A 252 -6.14 -37.04 25.18
N VAL A 253 -6.20 -36.94 23.85
CA VAL A 253 -5.09 -36.51 23.02
C VAL A 253 -5.56 -35.46 22.01
N VAL A 254 -4.77 -34.39 21.86
CA VAL A 254 -5.05 -33.31 20.92
C VAL A 254 -4.15 -33.44 19.70
N TYR A 255 -4.74 -33.40 18.51
CA TYR A 255 -4.04 -33.27 17.23
C TYR A 255 -4.43 -31.98 16.54
N ASN A 256 -3.45 -31.32 15.94
CA ASN A 256 -3.69 -30.09 15.16
C ASN A 256 -3.96 -30.44 13.70
N ALA A 257 -4.49 -29.50 12.93
CA ALA A 257 -4.57 -29.59 11.48
C ALA A 257 -3.15 -29.67 10.88
N THR A 258 -3.02 -30.31 9.72
CA THR A 258 -1.78 -30.24 8.92
C THR A 258 -1.51 -28.77 8.55
N PRO A 259 -0.25 -28.28 8.53
CA PRO A 259 0.04 -26.89 8.14
C PRO A 259 -0.65 -26.50 6.84
N GLN A 260 -1.34 -25.35 6.84
CA GLN A 260 -2.19 -24.84 5.75
C GLN A 260 -3.46 -25.67 5.45
N TYR A 261 -3.82 -26.65 6.25
CA TYR A 261 -5.10 -27.35 6.18
C TYR A 261 -5.95 -26.99 7.37
N LEU A 262 -7.25 -27.27 7.25
CA LEU A 262 -8.21 -27.17 8.34
C LEU A 262 -8.75 -28.56 8.68
N ILE A 263 -9.34 -28.66 9.86
CA ILE A 263 -10.20 -29.78 10.26
C ILE A 263 -11.66 -29.36 10.00
N LEU A 264 -12.37 -30.12 9.18
CA LEU A 264 -13.75 -29.81 8.76
C LEU A 264 -14.63 -31.01 9.05
N GLU A 265 -15.57 -30.85 9.99
CA GLU A 265 -16.62 -31.83 10.32
C GLU A 265 -16.15 -33.31 10.37
N PRO A 266 -15.14 -33.68 11.19
CA PRO A 266 -14.78 -35.08 11.39
C PRO A 266 -15.94 -35.82 12.06
N THR A 267 -16.31 -36.99 11.52
CA THR A 267 -17.42 -37.80 12.02
C THR A 267 -16.95 -39.08 12.71
N SER A 268 -15.76 -39.58 12.37
CA SER A 268 -15.17 -40.77 13.00
C SER A 268 -13.66 -40.73 12.89
N VAL A 269 -12.97 -41.10 13.96
CA VAL A 269 -11.53 -41.42 13.95
C VAL A 269 -11.34 -42.82 14.50
N LYS A 270 -10.63 -43.65 13.74
CA LYS A 270 -10.25 -45.01 14.13
C LYS A 270 -8.75 -45.18 13.95
N ALA A 271 -8.14 -46.04 14.75
CA ALA A 271 -6.74 -46.42 14.56
C ALA A 271 -6.61 -47.94 14.51
N THR A 272 -6.01 -48.46 13.45
CA THR A 272 -5.69 -49.88 13.33
C THR A 272 -4.27 -50.12 13.80
N TYR A 273 -4.10 -50.93 14.84
CA TYR A 273 -2.79 -51.36 15.31
C TYR A 273 -2.17 -52.30 14.26
N MET A 274 -0.99 -51.94 13.75
CA MET A 274 -0.41 -52.61 12.59
C MET A 274 0.06 -54.04 12.89
N GLU A 275 0.40 -54.35 14.14
CA GLU A 275 0.90 -55.69 14.50
C GLU A 275 -0.23 -56.71 14.64
N SER A 276 -1.34 -56.36 15.30
CA SER A 276 -2.46 -57.29 15.50
C SER A 276 -3.57 -57.15 14.46
N GLY A 277 -3.60 -56.04 13.70
CA GLY A 277 -4.73 -55.68 12.83
C GLY A 277 -5.97 -55.20 13.58
N THR A 278 -5.92 -55.07 14.91
CA THR A 278 -7.06 -54.64 15.72
C THR A 278 -7.35 -53.17 15.50
N THR A 279 -8.59 -52.83 15.17
CA THR A 279 -9.06 -51.44 15.06
C THR A 279 -9.66 -50.96 16.36
N TYR A 280 -9.24 -49.77 16.79
CA TYR A 280 -9.75 -49.09 17.97
C TYR A 280 -10.47 -47.81 17.54
N ASP A 281 -11.66 -47.58 18.09
CA ASP A 281 -12.37 -46.32 17.92
C ASP A 281 -11.75 -45.26 18.82
N PHE A 282 -11.43 -44.09 18.27
CA PHE A 282 -10.98 -42.91 19.02
C PHE A 282 -12.13 -41.89 19.04
N PRO A 283 -13.03 -41.93 20.03
CA PRO A 283 -14.16 -41.01 20.10
C PRO A 283 -13.72 -39.56 20.01
N ILE A 284 -14.39 -38.78 19.18
CA ILE A 284 -14.16 -37.33 19.06
C ILE A 284 -14.82 -36.67 20.28
N VAL A 285 -14.00 -36.05 21.14
CA VAL A 285 -14.48 -35.31 22.31
C VAL A 285 -14.94 -33.92 21.90
N LYS A 286 -14.11 -33.22 21.13
CA LYS A 286 -14.39 -31.90 20.54
C LYS A 286 -13.47 -31.64 19.36
N TYR A 287 -13.86 -30.72 18.49
CA TYR A 287 -13.00 -30.21 17.42
C TYR A 287 -13.36 -28.76 17.09
N ASP A 288 -12.40 -28.08 16.49
CA ASP A 288 -12.56 -26.84 15.76
C ASP A 288 -11.78 -26.95 14.43
N MET A 289 -11.58 -25.84 13.74
CA MET A 289 -10.88 -25.83 12.44
C MET A 289 -9.36 -26.04 12.57
N GLU A 290 -8.77 -25.86 13.76
CA GLU A 290 -7.33 -25.95 14.00
C GLU A 290 -6.95 -27.24 14.71
N SER A 291 -7.86 -27.84 15.49
CA SER A 291 -7.55 -28.97 16.35
C SER A 291 -8.72 -29.94 16.54
N VAL A 292 -8.39 -31.18 16.89
CA VAL A 292 -9.32 -32.21 17.32
C VAL A 292 -8.81 -32.84 18.60
N THR A 293 -9.70 -33.01 19.58
CA THR A 293 -9.46 -33.74 20.81
C THR A 293 -10.13 -35.10 20.72
N LEU A 294 -9.36 -36.16 20.92
CA LEU A 294 -9.80 -37.54 20.84
C LEU A 294 -9.67 -38.23 22.20
N LYS A 295 -10.63 -39.09 22.53
CA LYS A 295 -10.53 -40.00 23.66
C LYS A 295 -9.65 -41.18 23.27
N VAL A 296 -8.66 -41.49 24.10
CA VAL A 296 -7.79 -42.65 23.92
C VAL A 296 -8.50 -43.88 24.47
N PRO A 297 -8.60 -44.99 23.72
CA PRO A 297 -9.22 -46.22 24.20
C PRO A 297 -8.53 -46.77 25.46
N ASP A 298 -9.31 -47.29 26.41
CA ASP A 298 -8.75 -47.91 27.63
C ASP A 298 -7.93 -49.18 27.34
N ASN A 299 -8.25 -49.87 26.25
CA ASN A 299 -7.70 -51.18 25.89
C ASN A 299 -6.68 -51.14 24.73
N ILE A 300 -6.26 -49.95 24.27
CA ILE A 300 -5.22 -49.85 23.25
C ILE A 300 -3.86 -50.30 23.81
N PRO A 301 -3.01 -51.03 23.07
CA PRO A 301 -1.74 -51.53 23.60
C PRO A 301 -0.85 -50.41 24.13
N THR A 302 -0.13 -50.70 25.21
CA THR A 302 0.82 -49.77 25.84
C THR A 302 2.20 -49.85 25.19
N GLY A 303 3.03 -48.84 25.44
CA GLY A 303 4.35 -48.70 24.83
C GLY A 303 4.30 -47.93 23.52
N ARG A 304 5.37 -48.07 22.72
CA ARG A 304 5.46 -47.42 21.41
C ARG A 304 4.90 -48.36 20.35
N ILE A 305 3.80 -47.96 19.71
CA ILE A 305 3.10 -48.78 18.72
C ILE A 305 2.91 -48.05 17.40
N SER A 306 2.87 -48.80 16.29
CA SER A 306 2.57 -48.29 14.96
C SER A 306 1.10 -48.47 14.63
N VAL A 307 0.44 -47.40 14.20
CA VAL A 307 -1.00 -47.37 13.93
C VAL A 307 -1.30 -46.71 12.59
N ILE A 308 -2.37 -47.14 11.96
CA ILE A 308 -2.96 -46.47 10.80
C ILE A 308 -4.22 -45.75 11.28
N PHE A 309 -4.16 -44.42 11.35
CA PHE A 309 -5.35 -43.61 11.57
C PHE A 309 -6.19 -43.55 10.31
N GLN A 310 -7.49 -43.74 10.46
CA GLN A 310 -8.51 -43.54 9.45
C GLN A 310 -9.51 -42.51 9.97
N THR A 311 -9.68 -41.41 9.22
CA THR A 311 -10.60 -40.34 9.59
C THR A 311 -11.65 -40.15 8.52
N THR A 312 -12.90 -40.28 8.93
CA THR A 312 -14.06 -39.96 8.09
C THR A 312 -14.56 -38.58 8.45
N TYR A 313 -14.97 -37.84 7.44
CA TYR A 313 -15.46 -36.47 7.53
C TYR A 313 -16.80 -36.38 6.81
N LYS A 314 -17.63 -35.42 7.21
CA LYS A 314 -18.88 -35.15 6.50
C LYS A 314 -18.58 -34.57 5.11
N ASN A 315 -19.15 -35.17 4.06
CA ASN A 315 -19.02 -34.73 2.66
C ASN A 315 -17.58 -34.67 2.10
N TRP A 316 -16.59 -35.26 2.78
CA TRP A 316 -15.21 -35.35 2.28
C TRP A 316 -14.76 -36.81 2.21
N PRO A 317 -13.79 -37.14 1.34
CA PRO A 317 -13.15 -38.44 1.34
C PRO A 317 -12.53 -38.78 2.70
N THR A 318 -12.57 -40.06 3.05
CA THR A 318 -11.85 -40.56 4.22
C THR A 318 -10.34 -40.41 3.99
N THR A 319 -9.61 -39.98 5.03
CA THR A 319 -8.13 -39.91 4.99
C THR A 319 -7.52 -41.03 5.81
N THR A 320 -6.31 -41.43 5.42
CA THR A 320 -5.56 -42.50 6.08
C THR A 320 -4.13 -42.04 6.32
N ASN A 321 -3.61 -42.22 7.55
CA ASN A 321 -2.27 -41.80 7.93
C ASN A 321 -1.60 -42.86 8.81
N SER A 322 -0.44 -43.35 8.38
CA SER A 322 0.39 -44.25 9.19
C SER A 322 1.31 -43.44 10.09
N THR A 323 1.38 -43.78 11.38
CA THR A 323 2.25 -43.09 12.34
C THR A 323 2.64 -44.01 13.51
N SER A 324 3.54 -43.55 14.37
CA SER A 324 3.81 -44.19 15.66
C SER A 324 3.26 -43.35 16.81
N ILE A 325 2.74 -43.99 17.85
CA ILE A 325 2.24 -43.34 19.07
C ILE A 325 2.88 -44.00 20.31
N THR A 326 2.96 -43.26 21.41
CA THR A 326 3.45 -43.78 22.69
C THR A 326 2.31 -43.76 23.70
N VAL A 327 1.89 -44.93 24.15
CA VAL A 327 0.74 -45.08 25.07
C VAL A 327 1.24 -45.49 26.45
N THR A 328 0.88 -44.73 27.49
CA THR A 328 1.08 -45.14 28.89
C THR A 328 -0.19 -45.78 29.46
N PRO A 329 -0.07 -46.72 30.40
CA PRO A 329 -1.23 -47.29 31.07
C PRO A 329 -1.99 -46.21 31.87
N LYS A 330 -3.26 -46.50 32.14
CA LYS A 330 -4.09 -45.73 33.07
C LYS A 330 -3.54 -45.80 34.49
#